data_AF-A0A1S8WQ38-F1
#
_entry.id   AF-A0A1S8WQ38-F1
#
_cell.length_a   1.000
_cell.length_b   1.000
_cell.length_c   1.000
_cell.angle_alpha   90.00
_cell.angle_beta   90.00
_cell.angle_gamma   90.00
#
_symmetry.space_group_name_H-M   'P 1'
#
loop_
_entity.id
_entity.type
_entity.pdbx_description
1 polymer ?
#
loop_
_entity_poly.entity_id
_entity_poly.type
_entity_poly.pdbx_seq_one_letter_code
_entity_poly.pdbx_strand_id
1 'polypeptide(L)'
;MPPTPNHARLSTSRRRIFHVNARRLLEHSTVHGLSHVSSASSHVGRVTWFVLFVAGIAGFCINLSLIVSRYVSRPVLTSIFNDHDEFVWPDITICNPSAPYVVHLYDRQEKWLRLRDWAKNVAQYIPSELFAAIDEADKVEIKTQALMHSTMSPSDFGVGIPNETVNFVAADTGHHGIVLTVELDGNLTYLSAPMEQYFRTHILQKRYNIPCYTLQ
;
A
#
# COMPACT_ATOMS: atom_id res chain seq x y z
N MET A 1 -13.75 -72.89 -57.72
CA MET A 1 -13.12 -72.29 -56.51
C MET A 1 -12.40 -71.01 -56.92
N PRO A 2 -12.88 -69.82 -56.53
CA PRO A 2 -12.11 -68.60 -56.72
C PRO A 2 -10.92 -68.60 -55.74
N PRO A 3 -9.73 -68.15 -56.14
CA PRO A 3 -8.58 -68.09 -55.24
C PRO A 3 -8.85 -67.05 -54.15
N THR A 4 -8.68 -67.45 -52.90
CA THR A 4 -8.76 -66.56 -51.73
C THR A 4 -7.75 -65.42 -51.88
N PRO A 5 -8.17 -64.15 -51.64
CA PRO A 5 -7.27 -63.02 -51.76
C PRO A 5 -6.18 -63.14 -50.71
N ASN A 6 -4.93 -63.23 -51.16
CA ASN A 6 -3.75 -63.22 -50.32
C ASN A 6 -3.71 -61.92 -49.50
N HIS A 7 -4.22 -61.95 -48.26
CA HIS A 7 -4.23 -60.82 -47.33
C HIS A 7 -2.83 -60.20 -47.14
N ALA A 8 -1.76 -60.99 -47.32
CA ALA A 8 -0.37 -60.53 -47.30
C ALA A 8 0.00 -59.59 -48.47
N ARG A 9 -0.61 -59.71 -49.65
CA ARG A 9 -0.39 -58.79 -50.80
C ARG A 9 -1.11 -57.46 -50.64
N LEU A 10 -2.30 -57.47 -50.04
CA LEU A 10 -3.07 -56.25 -49.76
C LEU A 10 -2.40 -55.40 -48.66
N SER A 11 -1.81 -56.03 -47.64
CA SER A 11 -1.09 -55.33 -46.56
C SER A 11 0.24 -54.73 -47.03
N THR A 12 0.99 -55.44 -47.89
CA THR A 12 2.25 -54.95 -48.48
C THR A 12 2.02 -53.79 -49.46
N SER A 13 0.94 -53.82 -50.25
CA SER A 13 0.54 -52.70 -51.11
C SER A 13 0.19 -51.45 -50.30
N ARG A 14 -0.63 -51.59 -49.24
CA ARG A 14 -0.97 -50.47 -48.33
C ARG A 14 0.26 -49.88 -47.64
N ARG A 15 1.17 -50.72 -47.14
CA ARG A 15 2.44 -50.25 -46.55
C ARG A 15 3.28 -49.47 -47.55
N ARG A 16 3.37 -49.95 -48.80
CA ARG A 16 4.13 -49.25 -49.86
C ARG A 16 3.53 -47.88 -50.17
N ILE A 17 2.21 -47.79 -50.33
CA ILE A 17 1.49 -46.52 -50.57
C ILE A 17 1.68 -45.56 -49.38
N PHE A 18 1.54 -46.07 -48.16
CA PHE A 18 1.77 -45.28 -46.94
C PHE A 18 3.20 -44.73 -46.87
N HIS A 19 4.21 -45.55 -47.16
CA HIS A 19 5.61 -45.11 -47.18
C HIS A 19 5.90 -44.04 -48.24
N VAL A 20 5.30 -44.16 -49.43
CA VAL A 20 5.46 -43.15 -50.50
C VAL A 20 4.82 -41.83 -50.11
N ASN A 21 3.60 -41.88 -49.58
CA ASN A 21 2.88 -40.67 -49.15
C ASN A 21 3.55 -40.01 -47.93
N ALA A 22 4.05 -40.80 -46.98
CA ALA A 22 4.79 -40.29 -45.84
C ALA A 22 6.10 -39.60 -46.27
N ARG A 23 6.89 -40.19 -47.18
CA ARG A 23 8.11 -39.55 -47.70
C ARG A 23 7.81 -38.23 -48.40
N ARG A 24 6.80 -38.20 -49.26
CA ARG A 24 6.39 -36.99 -49.97
C ARG A 24 5.97 -35.87 -49.00
N LEU A 25 5.26 -36.22 -47.93
CA LEU A 25 4.88 -35.27 -46.89
C LEU A 25 6.10 -34.77 -46.08
N LEU A 26 7.06 -35.64 -45.77
CA LEU A 26 8.29 -35.27 -45.06
C LEU A 26 9.20 -34.36 -45.91
N GLU A 27 9.24 -34.57 -47.23
CA GLU A 27 10.07 -33.80 -48.17
C GLU A 27 9.49 -32.41 -48.48
N HIS A 28 8.16 -32.26 -48.52
CA HIS A 28 7.48 -30.99 -48.79
C HIS A 28 7.05 -30.23 -47.52
N SER A 29 7.34 -30.77 -46.34
CA SER A 29 7.04 -30.08 -45.08
C SER A 29 7.97 -28.89 -44.87
N THR A 30 7.44 -27.79 -44.35
CA THR A 30 8.20 -26.62 -43.93
C THR A 30 8.93 -26.82 -42.59
N VAL A 31 8.71 -27.97 -41.94
CA VAL A 31 9.33 -28.33 -40.67
C VAL A 31 10.79 -28.74 -40.89
N HIS A 32 11.71 -27.90 -40.45
CA HIS A 32 13.16 -27.93 -40.72
C HIS A 32 13.96 -29.16 -40.20
N GLY A 33 13.30 -30.24 -39.77
CA GLY A 33 13.95 -31.50 -39.38
C GLY A 33 13.39 -32.74 -40.10
N LEU A 34 12.16 -32.69 -40.60
CA LEU A 34 11.49 -33.83 -41.24
C LEU A 34 12.09 -34.18 -42.60
N SER A 35 12.54 -33.17 -43.35
CA SER A 35 13.18 -33.34 -44.65
C SER A 35 14.56 -34.02 -44.54
N HIS A 36 15.29 -33.80 -43.45
CA HIS A 36 16.55 -34.49 -43.17
C HIS A 36 16.33 -35.96 -42.76
N VAL A 37 15.23 -36.26 -42.08
CA VAL A 37 14.82 -37.64 -41.76
C VAL A 37 14.43 -38.42 -43.03
N SER A 38 13.80 -37.78 -44.03
CA SER A 38 13.46 -38.44 -45.29
C SER A 38 14.65 -38.56 -46.26
N SER A 39 15.50 -37.53 -46.35
CA SER A 39 16.61 -37.46 -47.31
C SER A 39 17.88 -38.19 -46.89
N ALA A 40 18.06 -38.53 -45.60
CA ALA A 40 19.25 -39.25 -45.15
C ALA A 40 19.34 -40.66 -45.79
N SER A 41 20.52 -40.99 -46.31
CA SER A 41 20.79 -42.25 -47.03
C SER A 41 21.03 -43.44 -46.10
N SER A 42 21.58 -43.21 -44.90
CA SER A 42 21.89 -44.25 -43.92
C SER A 42 20.82 -44.37 -42.82
N HIS A 43 20.57 -45.61 -42.36
CA HIS A 43 19.61 -45.85 -41.27
C HIS A 43 20.02 -45.15 -39.97
N VAL A 44 21.32 -45.14 -39.66
CA VAL A 44 21.88 -44.43 -38.51
C VAL A 44 21.61 -42.93 -38.63
N GLY A 45 21.87 -42.33 -39.80
CA GLY A 45 21.61 -40.91 -40.03
C GLY A 45 20.13 -40.54 -39.85
N ARG A 46 19.20 -41.38 -40.33
CA ARG A 46 17.76 -41.18 -40.13
C ARG A 46 17.37 -41.21 -38.66
N VAL A 47 17.90 -42.17 -37.89
CA VAL A 47 17.65 -42.27 -36.45
C VAL A 47 18.22 -41.05 -35.72
N THR A 48 19.45 -40.63 -36.04
CA THR A 48 20.06 -39.43 -35.45
C THR A 48 19.22 -38.18 -35.72
N TRP A 49 18.81 -37.96 -36.97
CA TRP A 49 17.96 -36.81 -37.33
C TRP A 49 16.59 -36.87 -36.65
N PHE A 50 16.01 -38.06 -36.51
CA PHE A 50 14.74 -38.23 -35.82
C PHE A 50 14.86 -37.92 -34.31
N VAL A 51 15.92 -38.41 -33.66
CA VAL A 51 16.19 -38.10 -32.24
C VAL A 51 16.41 -36.60 -32.04
N LEU A 52 17.19 -35.96 -32.91
CA LEU A 52 17.41 -34.51 -32.87
C LEU A 52 16.11 -33.73 -33.08
N PHE A 53 15.27 -34.18 -34.00
CA PHE A 53 13.96 -33.56 -34.25
C PHE A 53 13.03 -33.67 -33.04
N VAL A 54 12.92 -34.85 -32.43
CA VAL A 54 12.11 -35.08 -31.23
C VAL A 54 12.64 -34.28 -30.05
N ALA A 55 13.96 -34.26 -29.84
CA ALA A 55 14.60 -33.43 -28.82
C ALA A 55 14.31 -31.94 -29.03
N GLY A 56 14.33 -31.47 -30.29
CA GLY A 56 13.96 -30.11 -30.66
C GLY A 56 12.50 -29.77 -30.32
N ILE A 57 11.55 -30.65 -30.63
CA ILE A 57 10.13 -30.46 -30.24
C ILE A 57 9.99 -30.42 -28.72
N ALA A 58 10.62 -31.37 -28.01
CA ALA A 58 10.53 -31.42 -26.55
C ALA A 58 11.08 -30.14 -25.92
N GLY A 59 12.27 -29.68 -26.37
CA GLY A 59 12.87 -28.42 -25.93
C GLY A 59 11.99 -27.21 -26.24
N PHE A 60 11.37 -27.17 -27.42
CA PHE A 60 10.42 -26.12 -27.79
C PHE A 60 9.19 -26.11 -26.88
N CYS A 61 8.56 -27.26 -26.64
CA CYS A 61 7.37 -27.36 -25.78
C CYS A 61 7.68 -26.97 -24.32
N ILE A 62 8.85 -27.36 -23.80
CA ILE A 62 9.30 -26.98 -22.45
C ILE A 62 9.54 -25.47 -22.38
N ASN A 63 10.23 -24.88 -23.37
CA ASN A 63 10.48 -23.44 -23.38
C ASN A 63 9.17 -22.65 -23.51
N LEU A 64 8.28 -23.09 -24.40
CA LEU A 64 6.96 -22.48 -24.57
C LEU A 64 6.14 -22.54 -23.28
N SER A 65 6.14 -23.66 -22.55
CA SER A 65 5.40 -23.76 -21.29
C SER A 65 5.96 -22.82 -20.21
N LEU A 66 7.28 -22.64 -20.15
CA LEU A 66 7.94 -21.68 -19.25
C LEU A 66 7.58 -20.23 -19.60
N ILE A 67 7.60 -19.87 -20.88
CA ILE A 67 7.22 -18.52 -21.36
C ILE A 67 5.75 -18.25 -21.04
N VAL A 68 4.85 -19.19 -21.35
CA VAL A 68 3.41 -19.05 -21.08
C VAL A 68 3.16 -18.94 -19.58
N SER A 69 3.80 -19.79 -18.77
CA SER A 69 3.70 -19.72 -17.31
C SER A 69 4.14 -18.35 -16.77
N ARG A 70 5.28 -17.84 -17.27
CA ARG A 70 5.78 -16.50 -16.91
C ARG A 70 4.90 -15.37 -17.41
N TYR A 71 4.23 -15.53 -18.55
CA TYR A 71 3.28 -14.53 -19.05
C TYR A 71 2.00 -14.50 -18.19
N VAL A 72 1.46 -15.68 -17.85
CA VAL A 72 0.24 -15.82 -17.03
C VAL A 72 0.47 -15.40 -15.59
N SER A 73 1.68 -15.56 -15.05
CA SER A 73 2.02 -15.09 -13.70
C SER A 73 2.07 -13.57 -13.56
N ARG A 74 1.95 -12.82 -14.67
CA ARG A 74 1.90 -11.35 -14.72
C ARG A 74 2.99 -10.70 -13.85
N PRO A 75 4.27 -11.02 -14.07
CA PRO A 75 5.34 -10.46 -13.27
C PRO A 75 5.40 -8.94 -13.52
N VAL A 76 5.24 -8.18 -12.46
CA VAL A 76 5.41 -6.73 -12.51
C VAL A 76 6.91 -6.45 -12.34
N LEU A 77 7.54 -5.87 -13.38
CA LEU A 77 8.88 -5.33 -13.26
C LEU A 77 8.77 -3.86 -12.89
N THR A 78 9.27 -3.50 -11.71
CA THR A 78 9.36 -2.10 -11.28
C THR A 78 10.75 -1.58 -11.65
N SER A 79 10.80 -0.63 -12.58
CA SER A 79 12.00 0.16 -12.88
C SER A 79 11.93 1.48 -12.13
N ILE A 80 12.89 1.74 -11.25
CA ILE A 80 13.02 2.99 -10.53
C ILE A 80 13.98 3.87 -11.33
N PHE A 81 13.46 4.96 -11.88
CA PHE A 81 14.24 6.02 -12.49
C PHE A 81 14.28 7.20 -11.52
N ASN A 82 15.44 7.84 -11.39
CA ASN A 82 15.59 9.06 -10.60
C ASN A 82 15.70 10.22 -11.57
N ASP A 83 14.54 10.67 -12.05
CA ASP A 83 14.46 11.87 -12.89
C ASP A 83 14.36 13.11 -12.01
N HIS A 84 14.89 14.23 -12.53
CA HIS A 84 14.82 15.52 -11.86
C HIS A 84 13.55 16.25 -12.29
N ASP A 85 12.41 15.83 -11.74
CA ASP A 85 11.16 16.57 -11.87
C ASP A 85 11.18 17.84 -11.02
N GLU A 86 10.41 18.86 -11.42
CA GLU A 86 10.17 20.03 -10.60
C GLU A 86 9.55 19.61 -9.27
N PHE A 87 10.24 19.91 -8.17
CA PHE A 87 9.80 19.53 -6.84
C PHE A 87 8.54 20.30 -6.47
N VAL A 88 7.41 19.60 -6.44
CA VAL A 88 6.17 20.11 -5.85
C VAL A 88 6.33 20.03 -4.34
N TRP A 89 6.32 21.19 -3.68
CA TRP A 89 6.34 21.23 -2.22
C TRP A 89 5.10 20.50 -1.70
N PRO A 90 5.25 19.48 -0.81
CA PRO A 90 4.10 18.74 -0.31
C PRO A 90 3.33 19.61 0.69
N ASP A 91 2.03 19.34 0.80
CA ASP A 91 1.22 19.88 1.88
C ASP A 91 1.77 19.39 3.23
N ILE A 92 2.29 20.30 4.06
CA ILE A 92 2.81 19.95 5.39
C ILE A 92 1.74 20.26 6.43
N THR A 93 1.20 19.23 7.08
CA THR A 93 0.20 19.38 8.15
C THR A 93 0.84 19.23 9.53
N ILE A 94 0.80 20.27 10.36
CA ILE A 94 1.41 20.30 11.72
C ILE A 94 0.31 20.45 12.76
N CYS A 95 0.29 19.57 13.77
CA CYS A 95 -0.75 19.54 14.80
C CYS A 95 -0.18 19.74 16.23
N ASN A 96 -0.79 20.58 17.08
CA ASN A 96 -0.34 20.81 18.47
C ASN A 96 -1.17 20.05 19.54
N PRO A 97 -0.69 18.91 20.08
CA PRO A 97 -1.47 18.04 20.98
C PRO A 97 -1.75 18.66 22.35
N SER A 98 -1.02 19.71 22.72
CA SER A 98 -1.21 20.45 23.97
C SER A 98 -2.42 21.37 23.91
N ALA A 99 -2.87 21.78 22.72
CA ALA A 99 -4.10 22.58 22.59
C ALA A 99 -5.32 21.63 22.68
N PRO A 100 -6.32 21.90 23.54
CA PRO A 100 -6.69 23.19 24.14
C PRO A 100 -6.26 23.43 25.61
N TYR A 101 -5.28 22.70 26.15
CA TYR A 101 -4.92 22.75 27.57
C TYR A 101 -3.82 23.78 27.87
N VAL A 102 -4.06 24.62 28.87
CA VAL A 102 -3.14 25.69 29.25
C VAL A 102 -2.13 25.16 30.25
N VAL A 103 -1.09 24.49 29.75
CA VAL A 103 -0.07 23.81 30.56
C VAL A 103 0.99 24.74 31.15
N HIS A 104 1.20 25.92 30.56
CA HIS A 104 2.25 26.86 30.95
C HIS A 104 1.88 27.75 32.16
N LEU A 105 0.64 27.68 32.65
CA LEU A 105 0.16 28.46 33.79
C LEU A 105 0.05 27.60 35.06
N TYR A 106 0.18 28.24 36.23
CA TYR A 106 -0.12 27.66 37.55
C TYR A 106 0.49 26.27 37.82
N ASP A 107 1.77 26.08 37.49
CA ASP A 107 2.55 24.83 37.67
C ASP A 107 1.92 23.57 37.03
N ARG A 108 0.99 23.75 36.08
CA ARG A 108 0.32 22.65 35.37
C ARG A 108 1.29 21.82 34.52
N GLN A 109 2.43 22.38 34.15
CA GLN A 109 3.54 21.70 33.50
C GLN A 109 3.99 20.47 34.30
N GLU A 110 4.13 20.60 35.62
CA GLU A 110 4.57 19.49 36.47
C GLU A 110 3.48 18.40 36.55
N LYS A 111 2.21 18.80 36.66
CA LYS A 111 1.07 17.87 36.61
C LYS A 111 1.02 17.10 35.28
N TRP A 112 1.27 17.78 34.15
CA TRP A 112 1.32 17.18 32.83
C TRP A 112 2.46 16.15 32.70
N LEU A 113 3.68 16.51 33.16
CA LEU A 113 4.83 15.60 33.12
C LEU A 113 4.57 14.33 33.95
N ARG A 114 4.01 14.47 35.15
CA ARG A 114 3.63 13.33 36.00
C ARG A 114 2.59 12.44 35.32
N LEU A 115 1.56 13.03 34.70
CA LEU A 115 0.52 12.28 33.99
C LEU A 115 1.10 11.51 32.79
N ARG A 116 2.02 12.13 32.04
CA ARG A 116 2.71 11.49 30.91
C ARG A 116 3.57 10.31 31.35
N ASP A 117 4.37 10.49 32.39
CA ASP A 117 5.28 9.43 32.86
C ASP A 117 4.48 8.24 33.40
N TRP A 118 3.35 8.50 34.09
CA TRP A 118 2.39 7.46 34.46
C TRP A 118 1.81 6.74 33.23
N ALA A 119 1.29 7.50 32.25
CA ALA A 119 0.67 6.93 31.05
C ALA A 119 1.66 6.08 30.25
N LYS A 120 2.92 6.51 30.13
CA LYS A 120 3.99 5.77 29.45
C LYS A 120 4.29 4.43 30.12
N ASN A 121 4.29 4.39 31.45
CA ASN A 121 4.47 3.15 32.20
C ASN A 121 3.27 2.20 32.01
N VAL A 122 2.05 2.72 32.00
CA VAL A 122 0.82 1.91 31.80
C VAL A 122 0.69 1.41 30.35
N ALA A 123 1.10 2.21 29.37
CA ALA A 123 1.02 1.88 27.94
C ALA A 123 1.73 0.57 27.57
N GLN A 124 2.79 0.20 28.30
CA GLN A 124 3.56 -1.03 28.09
C GLN A 124 2.72 -2.29 28.32
N TYR A 125 1.67 -2.20 29.14
CA TYR A 125 0.79 -3.34 29.46
C TYR A 125 -0.44 -3.43 28.56
N ILE A 126 -0.65 -2.45 27.65
CA ILE A 126 -1.78 -2.47 26.71
C ILE A 126 -1.42 -3.37 25.51
N PRO A 127 -2.28 -4.37 25.16
CA PRO A 127 -2.06 -5.25 24.03
C PRO A 127 -1.80 -4.48 22.72
N SER A 128 -0.78 -4.90 21.96
CA SER A 128 -0.44 -4.33 20.64
C SER A 128 -1.51 -4.59 19.57
N GLU A 129 -2.30 -5.65 19.72
CA GLU A 129 -3.36 -6.06 18.79
C GLU A 129 -4.44 -4.98 18.60
N LEU A 130 -4.69 -4.15 19.62
CA LEU A 130 -5.66 -3.06 19.55
C LEU A 130 -5.26 -1.98 18.52
N PHE A 131 -3.98 -1.93 18.14
CA PHE A 131 -3.39 -0.96 17.22
C PHE A 131 -2.61 -1.65 16.09
N ALA A 132 -3.10 -2.81 15.62
CA ALA A 132 -2.40 -3.65 14.64
C ALA A 132 -2.10 -2.94 13.29
N ALA A 133 -2.88 -1.91 12.94
CA ALA A 133 -2.72 -1.14 11.69
C ALA A 133 -1.71 0.01 11.77
N ILE A 134 -1.06 0.22 12.91
CA ILE A 134 -0.11 1.33 13.16
C ILE A 134 1.32 0.80 13.14
N ASP A 135 2.30 1.62 12.74
CA ASP A 135 3.71 1.26 12.82
C ASP A 135 4.21 1.08 14.27
N GLU A 136 5.09 0.12 14.50
CA GLU A 136 5.58 -0.21 15.86
C GLU A 136 6.24 0.98 16.57
N ALA A 137 6.93 1.86 15.82
CA ALA A 137 7.55 3.06 16.37
C ALA A 137 6.51 4.04 16.95
N ASP A 138 5.31 4.10 16.37
CA ASP A 138 4.26 5.06 16.74
C ASP A 138 3.26 4.49 17.74
N LYS A 139 3.17 3.15 17.86
CA LYS A 139 2.24 2.47 18.78
C LYS A 139 2.42 2.92 20.24
N VAL A 140 3.66 3.09 20.70
CA VAL A 140 3.95 3.48 22.10
C VAL A 140 3.48 4.91 22.39
N GLU A 141 3.75 5.82 21.46
CA GLU A 141 3.35 7.22 21.59
C GLU A 141 1.82 7.33 21.55
N ILE A 142 1.18 6.67 20.59
CA ILE A 142 -0.28 6.69 20.45
C ILE A 142 -0.98 6.09 21.67
N LYS A 143 -0.48 4.98 22.23
CA LYS A 143 -1.00 4.43 23.50
C LYS A 143 -0.84 5.41 24.66
N THR A 144 0.32 6.04 24.77
CA THR A 144 0.62 7.00 25.84
C THR A 144 -0.32 8.21 25.75
N GLN A 145 -0.44 8.81 24.57
CA GLN A 145 -1.33 9.95 24.32
C GLN A 145 -2.80 9.57 24.57
N ALA A 146 -3.26 8.41 24.08
CA ALA A 146 -4.62 7.93 24.31
C ALA A 146 -4.93 7.80 25.81
N LEU A 147 -4.00 7.21 26.59
CA LEU A 147 -4.13 7.11 28.04
C LEU A 147 -4.18 8.48 28.70
N MET A 148 -3.24 9.38 28.39
CA MET A 148 -3.21 10.73 28.95
C MET A 148 -4.52 11.48 28.70
N HIS A 149 -4.98 11.52 27.45
CA HIS A 149 -6.20 12.24 27.09
C HIS A 149 -7.47 11.63 27.71
N SER A 150 -7.49 10.32 27.96
CA SER A 150 -8.60 9.63 28.63
C SER A 150 -8.65 9.84 30.15
N THR A 151 -7.52 10.14 30.79
CA THR A 151 -7.40 10.28 32.27
C THR A 151 -7.23 11.71 32.76
N MET A 152 -6.87 12.64 31.87
CA MET A 152 -6.65 14.02 32.24
C MET A 152 -7.91 14.69 32.81
N SER A 153 -7.77 15.29 34.00
CA SER A 153 -8.82 16.05 34.69
C SER A 153 -8.95 17.44 34.05
N PRO A 154 -10.07 17.79 33.41
CA PRO A 154 -10.16 19.06 32.70
C PRO A 154 -10.04 20.28 33.63
N SER A 155 -10.61 20.20 34.83
CA SER A 155 -10.52 21.27 35.84
C SER A 155 -9.10 21.52 36.33
N ASP A 156 -8.23 20.51 36.36
CA ASP A 156 -6.82 20.69 36.73
C ASP A 156 -6.04 21.52 35.70
N PHE A 157 -6.54 21.57 34.47
CA PHE A 157 -5.89 22.22 33.34
C PHE A 157 -6.63 23.48 32.84
N GLY A 158 -7.32 24.17 33.76
CA GLY A 158 -7.88 25.51 33.50
C GLY A 158 -9.17 25.53 32.71
N VAL A 159 -9.81 24.37 32.55
CA VAL A 159 -11.10 24.29 31.88
C VAL A 159 -12.15 24.99 32.73
N GLY A 160 -12.81 25.97 32.12
CA GLY A 160 -13.83 26.77 32.77
C GLY A 160 -13.36 28.07 33.36
N ILE A 161 -12.12 28.45 33.03
CA ILE A 161 -11.55 29.75 33.34
C ILE A 161 -11.34 30.50 32.01
N PRO A 162 -12.36 31.22 31.50
CA PRO A 162 -12.36 31.91 30.20
C PRO A 162 -11.12 32.74 29.87
N ASN A 163 -10.64 33.50 30.86
CA ASN A 163 -9.48 34.38 30.74
C ASN A 163 -8.15 33.62 30.49
N GLU A 164 -8.06 32.35 30.86
CA GLU A 164 -6.85 31.54 30.62
C GLU A 164 -6.86 30.88 29.24
N THR A 165 -8.02 30.72 28.59
CA THR A 165 -8.17 29.85 27.42
C THR A 165 -8.26 30.57 26.07
N VAL A 166 -8.57 31.87 26.01
CA VAL A 166 -8.83 32.60 24.74
C VAL A 166 -7.71 33.55 24.30
N ASN A 167 -6.52 33.38 24.87
CA ASN A 167 -5.33 34.13 24.48
C ASN A 167 -4.79 33.81 23.06
N PHE A 168 -5.31 32.77 22.38
CA PHE A 168 -4.78 32.32 21.08
C PHE A 168 -5.45 32.92 19.83
N VAL A 169 -6.48 33.76 19.97
CA VAL A 169 -7.20 34.38 18.82
C VAL A 169 -7.54 35.88 19.03
N ALA A 170 -7.30 36.44 20.22
CA ALA A 170 -7.65 37.82 20.53
C ALA A 170 -6.42 38.61 21.04
N ALA A 171 -6.31 39.87 20.62
CA ALA A 171 -5.34 40.82 21.16
C ALA A 171 -5.90 41.51 22.41
N ASP A 172 -5.13 41.53 23.49
CA ASP A 172 -5.48 42.29 24.71
C ASP A 172 -5.39 43.80 24.45
N THR A 173 -6.51 44.49 24.60
CA THR A 173 -6.66 45.94 24.37
C THR A 173 -7.11 46.69 25.63
N GLY A 174 -7.05 46.06 26.82
CA GLY A 174 -7.35 46.71 28.09
C GLY A 174 -8.83 47.06 28.32
N HIS A 175 -9.76 46.41 27.61
CA HIS A 175 -11.21 46.58 27.79
C HIS A 175 -11.81 45.42 28.61
N HIS A 176 -12.78 45.73 29.48
CA HIS A 176 -13.49 44.71 30.26
C HIS A 176 -14.52 43.97 29.38
N GLY A 177 -14.21 42.74 28.96
CA GLY A 177 -15.07 41.89 28.12
C GLY A 177 -14.27 40.93 27.24
N ILE A 178 -14.92 40.27 26.27
CA ILE A 178 -14.25 39.44 25.26
C ILE A 178 -14.42 40.08 23.88
N VAL A 179 -13.37 39.99 23.05
CA VAL A 179 -13.33 40.47 21.67
C VAL A 179 -13.23 39.26 20.73
N LEU A 180 -14.14 39.16 19.75
CA LEU A 180 -14.14 38.10 18.74
C LEU A 180 -13.93 38.68 17.34
N THR A 181 -13.12 37.98 16.53
CA THR A 181 -12.97 38.19 15.08
C THR A 181 -13.30 36.86 14.41
N VAL A 182 -14.13 36.91 13.36
CA VAL A 182 -14.55 35.70 12.62
C VAL A 182 -13.69 35.50 11.36
N GLU A 183 -12.92 36.51 10.96
CA GLU A 183 -12.01 36.52 9.80
C GLU A 183 -10.77 37.38 10.12
N LEU A 184 -9.62 37.07 9.49
CA LEU A 184 -8.35 37.82 9.66
C LEU A 184 -8.49 39.32 9.37
N ASP A 185 -9.42 39.70 8.47
CA ASP A 185 -9.70 41.08 8.06
C ASP A 185 -11.09 41.57 8.52
N GLY A 186 -11.75 40.83 9.43
CA GLY A 186 -13.12 41.09 9.87
C GLY A 186 -13.23 42.16 10.97
N ASN A 187 -14.39 42.83 11.04
CA ASN A 187 -14.70 43.78 12.11
C ASN A 187 -14.82 43.09 13.48
N LEU A 188 -14.31 43.75 14.52
CA LEU A 188 -14.33 43.28 15.90
C LEU A 188 -15.73 43.38 16.52
N THR A 189 -16.14 42.32 17.23
CA THR A 189 -17.41 42.30 17.97
C THR A 189 -17.14 42.18 19.47
N TYR A 190 -17.73 43.07 20.27
CA TYR A 190 -17.53 43.15 21.72
C TYR A 190 -18.69 42.52 22.48
N LEU A 191 -18.37 41.62 23.42
CA LEU A 191 -19.35 40.90 24.23
C LEU A 191 -19.18 41.24 25.71
N SER A 192 -20.27 41.63 26.37
CA SER A 192 -20.32 42.04 27.79
C SER A 192 -20.55 40.86 28.76
N ALA A 193 -20.08 40.98 30.00
CA ALA A 193 -20.12 39.92 31.02
C ALA A 193 -21.40 39.91 31.91
N PRO A 194 -21.77 38.77 32.55
CA PRO A 194 -21.08 37.50 32.50
C PRO A 194 -21.78 36.64 31.43
N MET A 195 -21.22 36.63 30.21
CA MET A 195 -21.35 35.52 29.28
C MET A 195 -20.61 34.35 29.93
N GLU A 196 -21.21 33.83 30.98
CA GLU A 196 -20.55 33.24 32.13
C GLU A 196 -20.28 31.80 31.86
N GLN A 197 -19.01 31.42 31.93
CA GLN A 197 -18.67 30.08 31.49
C GLN A 197 -19.18 29.80 30.06
N TYR A 198 -19.55 30.81 29.24
CA TYR A 198 -20.23 30.63 27.92
C TYR A 198 -19.27 30.20 26.79
N PHE A 199 -18.25 29.53 27.23
CA PHE A 199 -16.89 29.95 27.06
C PHE A 199 -16.02 29.00 27.86
N ARG A 200 -16.46 28.51 29.04
CA ARG A 200 -15.92 27.34 29.80
C ARG A 200 -15.89 26.03 29.00
N THR A 201 -16.35 26.15 27.78
CA THR A 201 -17.58 25.63 27.21
C THR A 201 -17.79 26.47 25.95
N HIS A 202 -16.78 26.88 25.23
CA HIS A 202 -16.87 26.50 23.83
C HIS A 202 -15.67 25.64 23.45
N ILE A 203 -15.04 25.08 24.50
CA ILE A 203 -13.58 25.16 24.73
C ILE A 203 -13.03 23.90 25.38
N LEU A 204 -13.78 23.25 26.29
CA LEU A 204 -13.64 21.79 26.33
C LEU A 204 -13.82 21.24 24.93
N GLN A 205 -14.74 21.87 24.20
CA GLN A 205 -15.10 21.68 22.81
C GLN A 205 -14.01 22.30 21.93
N LYS A 206 -13.56 21.70 20.86
CA LYS A 206 -13.94 20.42 20.28
C LYS A 206 -13.09 19.29 20.88
N ARG A 207 -13.11 19.09 22.19
CA ARG A 207 -12.71 17.91 22.98
C ARG A 207 -11.79 16.95 22.22
N TYR A 208 -10.52 17.34 22.12
CA TYR A 208 -9.40 16.63 21.49
C TYR A 208 -9.12 16.87 20.00
N ASN A 209 -9.76 17.84 19.33
CA ASN A 209 -9.33 18.24 18.00
C ASN A 209 -8.01 19.01 18.10
N ILE A 210 -6.91 18.33 17.74
CA ILE A 210 -5.57 18.92 17.67
C ILE A 210 -5.61 19.97 16.55
N PRO A 211 -5.38 21.28 16.82
CA PRO A 211 -5.34 22.28 15.76
C PRO A 211 -4.19 21.93 14.82
N CYS A 212 -4.56 21.63 13.57
CA CYS A 212 -3.64 21.27 12.51
C CYS A 212 -3.58 22.41 11.49
N TYR A 213 -2.38 22.80 11.09
CA TYR A 213 -2.12 23.80 10.07
C TYR A 213 -1.49 23.13 8.86
N THR A 214 -2.08 23.30 7.68
CA THR A 214 -1.53 22.82 6.41
C THR A 214 -0.82 23.97 5.71
N LEU A 215 0.48 23.83 5.50
CA LEU A 215 1.28 24.73 4.67
C LEU A 215 1.21 24.23 3.22
N GLN A 216 0.63 25.04 2.33
CA GLN A 216 0.58 24.82 0.88
C GLN A 216 1.59 25.71 0.17
#